data_AF-A0A1Q5TEM2-F1
#
_entry.id   AF-A0A1Q5TEM2-F1
#
_cell.length_a   1.000
_cell.length_b   1.000
_cell.length_c   1.000
_cell.angle_alpha   90.00
_cell.angle_beta   90.00
_cell.angle_gamma   90.00
#
_symmetry.space_group_name_H-M   'P 1'
#
loop_
_entity.id
_entity.type
_entity.pdbx_description
1 polymer ?
#
loop_
_entity_poly.entity_id
_entity_poly.type
_entity_poly.pdbx_seq_one_letter_code
_entity_poly.pdbx_strand_id
1 'polypeptide(L)'
;MKNKQGLIDFLNQRKEKKRLIKEMVIFSHGIINYATFHYEGEDVEEGLFGSEEIKKVYESIFDFDAKITTYACRAGISVDNGYPGDFTGIPDAGQNKSPAQQMANLWDVEVKAFEKRSSYVGIYGTTQEIKEAKEYGKVIEKYEAERKVYNYELSKGNKNITPPEKPKDYDVMKKRNMDVKTRDLNEKDGGGPIAPNGFWRLPKTGNTPTGLKEDLQSYRPVEWKA
;
A
#
# COMPACT_ATOMS: atom_id res chain seq x y z
N MET A 1 8.62 -6.96 8.08
CA MET A 1 7.96 -8.04 8.86
C MET A 1 8.93 -9.19 8.91
N LYS A 2 9.11 -9.85 10.07
CA LYS A 2 10.10 -10.93 10.20
C LYS A 2 9.59 -12.29 9.70
N ASN A 3 8.30 -12.57 9.89
CA ASN A 3 7.59 -13.76 9.40
C ASN A 3 6.08 -13.61 9.68
N LYS A 4 5.28 -14.59 9.25
CA LYS A 4 3.83 -14.67 9.40
C LYS A 4 3.36 -14.63 10.86
N GLN A 5 4.08 -15.29 11.77
CA GLN A 5 3.74 -15.25 13.19
C GLN A 5 3.93 -13.85 13.76
N GLY A 6 5.04 -13.18 13.40
CA GLY A 6 5.28 -11.80 13.81
C GLY A 6 4.20 -10.81 13.32
N LEU A 7 3.57 -11.05 12.16
CA LEU A 7 2.41 -10.27 11.74
C LEU A 7 1.18 -10.53 12.62
N ILE A 8 0.86 -11.80 12.88
CA ILE A 8 -0.26 -12.17 13.74
C ILE A 8 -0.09 -11.55 15.12
N ASP A 9 1.09 -11.68 15.72
CA ASP A 9 1.38 -11.13 17.05
C ASP A 9 1.25 -9.59 17.05
N PHE A 10 1.78 -8.93 16.02
CA PHE A 10 1.67 -7.48 15.88
C PHE A 10 0.21 -7.00 15.79
N LEU A 11 -0.62 -7.70 15.00
CA LEU A 11 -2.05 -7.39 14.87
C LEU A 11 -2.78 -7.66 16.19
N ASN A 12 -2.58 -8.83 16.79
CA ASN A 12 -3.28 -9.22 18.00
C ASN A 12 -2.89 -8.38 19.23
N GLN A 13 -1.69 -7.79 19.26
CA GLN A 13 -1.29 -6.83 20.30
C GLN A 13 -2.22 -5.61 20.39
N ARG A 14 -2.99 -5.31 19.33
CA ARG A 14 -4.01 -4.24 19.35
C ARG A 14 -5.08 -4.46 20.42
N LYS A 15 -5.41 -5.72 20.73
CA LYS A 15 -6.37 -6.09 21.76
C LYS A 15 -5.92 -5.61 23.14
N GLU A 16 -4.68 -5.93 23.51
CA GLU A 16 -4.08 -5.49 24.78
C GLU A 16 -3.92 -3.97 24.84
N LYS A 17 -3.54 -3.37 23.71
CA LYS A 17 -3.38 -1.91 23.59
C LYS A 17 -4.69 -1.15 23.54
N LYS A 18 -5.84 -1.83 23.46
CA LYS A 18 -7.18 -1.24 23.28
C LYS A 18 -7.22 -0.23 22.13
N ARG A 19 -6.59 -0.59 21.01
CA ARG A 19 -6.46 0.27 19.82
C ARG A 19 -6.98 -0.45 18.59
N LEU A 20 -8.23 -0.18 18.26
CA LEU A 20 -8.89 -0.76 17.09
C LEU A 20 -8.22 -0.32 15.78
N ILE A 21 -8.32 -1.18 14.79
CA ILE A 21 -7.87 -0.97 13.41
C ILE A 21 -9.07 -0.42 12.64
N LYS A 22 -8.96 0.83 12.18
CA LYS A 22 -9.96 1.47 11.30
C LYS A 22 -9.61 1.30 9.83
N GLU A 23 -8.32 1.20 9.51
CA GLU A 23 -7.84 0.98 8.15
C GLU A 23 -6.59 0.10 8.17
N MET A 24 -6.56 -0.89 7.28
CA MET A 24 -5.37 -1.72 7.03
C MET A 24 -5.13 -1.83 5.53
N VAL A 25 -3.89 -1.59 5.12
CA VAL A 25 -3.48 -1.74 3.72
C VAL A 25 -2.31 -2.72 3.64
N ILE A 26 -2.48 -3.78 2.86
CA ILE A 26 -1.47 -4.84 2.66
C ILE A 26 -0.78 -4.61 1.32
N PHE A 27 0.49 -4.23 1.36
CA PHE A 27 1.37 -4.14 0.20
C PHE A 27 2.38 -5.28 0.23
N SER A 28 2.14 -6.31 -0.57
CA SER A 28 3.03 -7.46 -0.66
C SER A 28 2.92 -8.15 -2.01
N HIS A 29 3.89 -9.01 -2.31
CA HIS A 29 3.66 -10.04 -3.31
C HIS A 29 2.52 -10.97 -2.89
N GLY A 30 1.99 -11.71 -3.86
CA GLY A 30 0.91 -12.66 -3.63
C GLY A 30 0.95 -13.81 -4.62
N ILE A 31 0.63 -14.98 -4.10
CA ILE A 31 0.27 -16.15 -4.88
C ILE A 31 -1.17 -16.52 -4.51
N ILE A 32 -1.77 -17.42 -5.28
CA ILE A 32 -3.13 -17.86 -4.98
C ILE A 32 -3.16 -18.42 -3.56
N ASN A 33 -4.17 -18.03 -2.78
CA ASN A 33 -4.36 -18.34 -1.36
C ASN A 33 -3.39 -17.69 -0.35
N TYR A 34 -2.35 -16.95 -0.77
CA TYR A 34 -1.37 -16.39 0.17
C TYR A 34 -0.89 -14.99 -0.20
N ALA A 35 -0.85 -14.09 0.77
CA ALA A 35 0.08 -12.97 0.76
C ALA A 35 1.48 -13.47 1.12
N THR A 36 2.51 -12.96 0.44
CA THR A 36 3.89 -13.46 0.60
C THR A 36 4.83 -12.32 1.00
N PHE A 37 5.48 -12.43 2.15
CA PHE A 37 6.38 -11.40 2.68
C PHE A 37 7.87 -11.70 2.44
N HIS A 38 8.22 -12.94 2.14
CA HIS A 38 9.57 -13.40 1.79
C HIS A 38 9.61 -13.94 0.35
N TYR A 39 8.87 -13.29 -0.55
CA TYR A 39 8.77 -13.73 -1.95
C TYR A 39 10.17 -13.84 -2.58
N GLU A 40 10.50 -15.01 -3.15
CA GLU A 40 11.80 -15.35 -3.73
C GLU A 40 13.01 -15.22 -2.78
N GLY A 41 12.78 -15.21 -1.45
CA GLY A 41 13.82 -15.29 -0.43
C GLY A 41 14.14 -16.72 0.02
N GLU A 42 15.07 -16.87 0.96
CA GLU A 42 15.49 -18.19 1.47
C GLU A 42 14.38 -18.89 2.29
N ASP A 43 13.58 -18.14 3.05
CA ASP A 43 12.53 -18.67 3.95
C ASP A 43 11.11 -18.29 3.49
N VAL A 44 10.74 -18.65 2.26
CA VAL A 44 9.43 -18.31 1.66
C VAL A 44 8.25 -18.75 2.55
N GLU A 45 8.33 -19.96 3.11
CA GLU A 45 7.29 -20.57 3.96
C GLU A 45 6.98 -19.76 5.22
N GLU A 46 8.00 -19.13 5.81
CA GLU A 46 7.81 -18.23 6.96
C GLU A 46 7.06 -16.95 6.56
N GLY A 47 7.12 -16.57 5.29
CA GLY A 47 6.47 -15.39 4.74
C GLY A 47 5.06 -15.63 4.19
N LEU A 48 4.54 -16.86 4.20
CA LEU A 48 3.20 -17.18 3.68
C LEU A 48 2.11 -16.86 4.70
N PHE A 49 1.20 -15.97 4.33
CA PHE A 49 0.04 -15.61 5.15
C PHE A 49 -1.24 -15.90 4.38
N GLY A 50 -1.92 -16.97 4.77
CA GLY A 50 -3.15 -17.45 4.12
C GLY A 50 -4.22 -17.82 5.14
N SER A 51 -5.11 -18.73 4.76
CA SER A 51 -6.28 -19.15 5.55
C SER A 51 -5.98 -19.44 7.02
N GLU A 52 -4.93 -20.23 7.31
CA GLU A 52 -4.62 -20.65 8.67
C GLU A 52 -4.07 -19.51 9.53
N GLU A 53 -3.38 -18.55 8.93
CA GLU A 53 -2.91 -17.35 9.61
C GLU A 53 -4.05 -16.35 9.83
N ILE A 54 -4.93 -16.19 8.84
CA ILE A 54 -6.09 -15.29 8.92
C ILE A 54 -6.99 -15.67 10.11
N LYS A 55 -7.23 -16.97 10.31
CA LYS A 55 -8.02 -17.50 11.45
C LYS A 55 -7.44 -17.18 12.83
N LYS A 56 -6.14 -16.90 12.92
CA LYS A 56 -5.44 -16.61 14.19
C LYS A 56 -5.51 -15.13 14.58
N VAL A 57 -5.97 -14.26 13.68
CA VAL A 57 -6.14 -12.83 13.97
C VAL A 57 -7.50 -12.61 14.63
N TYR A 58 -7.52 -11.90 15.76
CA TYR A 58 -8.75 -11.62 16.49
C TYR A 58 -9.62 -10.61 15.75
N GLU A 59 -10.85 -10.97 15.41
CA GLU A 59 -11.88 -10.06 14.89
C GLU A 59 -12.02 -8.79 15.75
N SER A 60 -12.00 -8.94 17.08
CA SER A 60 -12.18 -7.84 18.05
C SER A 60 -11.13 -6.70 17.99
N ILE A 61 -10.09 -6.82 17.14
CA ILE A 61 -9.13 -5.73 16.94
C ILE A 61 -9.57 -4.75 15.85
N PHE A 62 -10.61 -5.06 15.08
CA PHE A 62 -11.13 -4.20 14.02
C PHE A 62 -12.25 -3.32 14.57
N ASP A 63 -12.30 -2.07 14.08
CA ASP A 63 -13.41 -1.16 14.34
C ASP A 63 -14.65 -1.58 13.51
N PHE A 64 -15.86 -1.17 13.91
CA PHE A 64 -17.10 -1.59 13.24
C PHE A 64 -17.20 -1.10 11.78
N ASP A 65 -16.49 -0.02 11.45
CA ASP A 65 -16.41 0.55 10.10
C ASP A 65 -15.03 0.33 9.45
N ALA A 66 -14.28 -0.64 9.96
CA ALA A 66 -12.94 -0.91 9.48
C ALA A 66 -12.92 -1.36 8.01
N LYS A 67 -11.85 -0.96 7.32
CA LYS A 67 -11.64 -1.29 5.91
C LYS A 67 -10.26 -1.89 5.68
N ILE A 68 -10.24 -2.90 4.83
CA ILE A 68 -9.00 -3.54 4.41
C ILE A 68 -8.84 -3.40 2.91
N THR A 69 -7.64 -3.02 2.46
CA THR A 69 -7.25 -3.12 1.05
C THR A 69 -6.00 -3.97 0.94
N THR A 70 -6.06 -5.05 0.17
CA THR A 70 -4.89 -5.87 -0.15
C THR A 70 -4.51 -5.73 -1.61
N TYR A 71 -3.24 -5.40 -1.82
CA TYR A 71 -2.59 -5.36 -3.12
C TYR A 71 -1.78 -6.63 -3.39
N ALA A 72 -1.90 -7.67 -2.57
CA ALA A 72 -1.32 -8.97 -2.89
C ALA A 72 -1.98 -9.54 -4.16
N CYS A 73 -1.16 -10.00 -5.11
CA CYS A 73 -1.64 -10.52 -6.39
C CYS A 73 -2.67 -11.64 -6.18
N ARG A 74 -3.81 -11.58 -6.89
CA ARG A 74 -4.82 -12.65 -6.92
C ARG A 74 -5.41 -13.01 -5.54
N ALA A 75 -5.35 -12.09 -4.57
CA ALA A 75 -5.96 -12.31 -3.25
C ALA A 75 -7.48 -12.47 -3.29
N GLY A 76 -8.12 -12.09 -4.41
CA GLY A 76 -9.56 -12.24 -4.65
C GLY A 76 -10.00 -13.59 -5.22
N ILE A 77 -9.07 -14.53 -5.47
CA ILE A 77 -9.38 -15.86 -6.03
C ILE A 77 -8.69 -16.99 -5.23
N SER A 78 -9.16 -18.23 -5.43
CA SER A 78 -8.59 -19.43 -4.81
C SER A 78 -8.33 -20.59 -5.77
N VAL A 79 -8.72 -20.45 -7.03
CA VAL A 79 -8.47 -21.46 -8.07
C VAL A 79 -7.25 -21.05 -8.86
N ASP A 80 -6.30 -21.99 -9.01
CA ASP A 80 -5.20 -21.86 -9.96
C ASP A 80 -5.60 -22.47 -11.30
N ASN A 81 -5.47 -21.67 -12.37
CA ASN A 81 -5.72 -22.12 -13.74
C ASN A 81 -4.44 -22.04 -14.60
N GLY A 82 -3.29 -22.28 -13.98
CA GLY A 82 -1.99 -22.32 -14.65
C GLY A 82 -1.41 -20.94 -14.97
N TYR A 83 -0.32 -20.94 -15.75
CA TYR A 83 0.39 -19.73 -16.18
C TYR A 83 0.17 -19.48 -17.68
N PRO A 84 -0.18 -18.25 -18.12
CA PRO A 84 -0.48 -17.06 -17.32
C PRO A 84 -1.89 -17.08 -16.67
N GLY A 85 -2.68 -18.12 -16.94
CA GLY A 85 -4.05 -18.34 -16.48
C GLY A 85 -5.08 -17.63 -17.35
N ASP A 86 -6.17 -18.33 -17.68
CA ASP A 86 -7.31 -17.78 -18.42
C ASP A 86 -8.63 -18.23 -17.81
N PHE A 87 -9.42 -17.31 -17.30
CA PHE A 87 -10.74 -17.56 -16.70
C PHE A 87 -11.89 -17.17 -17.65
N THR A 88 -11.61 -16.97 -18.94
CA THR A 88 -12.65 -16.62 -19.90
C THR A 88 -13.72 -17.71 -19.95
N GLY A 89 -14.96 -17.34 -19.65
CA GLY A 89 -16.08 -18.28 -19.57
C GLY A 89 -16.12 -19.14 -18.30
N ILE A 90 -15.21 -18.93 -17.35
CA ILE A 90 -15.22 -19.59 -16.04
C ILE A 90 -15.96 -18.68 -15.05
N PRO A 91 -17.16 -19.06 -14.58
CA PRO A 91 -17.99 -18.19 -13.74
C PRO A 91 -17.48 -18.05 -12.30
N ASP A 92 -16.68 -19.00 -11.81
CA ASP A 92 -16.17 -19.03 -10.44
C ASP A 92 -14.67 -19.39 -10.42
N ALA A 93 -13.86 -18.45 -9.94
CA ALA A 93 -12.42 -18.61 -9.71
C ALA A 93 -12.12 -18.86 -8.21
N GLY A 94 -13.12 -19.32 -7.45
CA GLY A 94 -13.03 -19.56 -6.02
C GLY A 94 -13.09 -18.26 -5.22
N GLN A 95 -13.79 -17.23 -5.69
CA GLN A 95 -13.91 -15.95 -4.99
C GLN A 95 -14.43 -16.14 -3.56
N ASN A 96 -15.34 -17.09 -3.35
CA ASN A 96 -15.93 -17.42 -2.04
C ASN A 96 -14.94 -18.01 -1.02
N LYS A 97 -13.82 -18.58 -1.50
CA LYS A 97 -12.77 -19.20 -0.67
C LYS A 97 -11.48 -18.36 -0.65
N SER A 98 -11.44 -17.27 -1.43
CA SER A 98 -10.29 -16.38 -1.55
C SER A 98 -9.81 -15.84 -0.20
N PRO A 99 -8.51 -15.53 -0.06
CA PRO A 99 -8.00 -14.84 1.12
C PRO A 99 -8.79 -13.57 1.45
N ALA A 100 -9.20 -12.80 0.44
CA ALA A 100 -10.01 -11.60 0.62
C ALA A 100 -11.38 -11.91 1.25
N GLN A 101 -12.08 -12.93 0.75
CA GLN A 101 -13.36 -13.35 1.33
C GLN A 101 -13.21 -13.96 2.72
N GLN A 102 -12.14 -14.71 2.97
CA GLN A 102 -11.84 -15.26 4.29
C GLN A 102 -11.56 -14.17 5.32
N MET A 103 -10.74 -13.18 4.97
CA MET A 103 -10.52 -12.00 5.81
C MET A 103 -11.82 -11.25 6.07
N ALA A 104 -12.64 -11.06 5.03
CA ALA A 104 -13.92 -10.37 5.19
C ALA A 104 -14.80 -11.10 6.19
N ASN A 105 -15.01 -12.41 6.01
CA ASN A 105 -15.87 -13.21 6.88
C ASN A 105 -15.34 -13.35 8.32
N LEU A 106 -14.05 -13.61 8.49
CA LEU A 106 -13.49 -13.93 9.82
C LEU A 106 -13.24 -12.69 10.67
N TRP A 107 -13.09 -11.53 10.04
CA TRP A 107 -12.78 -10.29 10.73
C TRP A 107 -13.95 -9.29 10.72
N ASP A 108 -15.08 -9.67 10.13
CA ASP A 108 -16.29 -8.87 9.97
C ASP A 108 -16.03 -7.47 9.37
N VAL A 109 -15.31 -7.43 8.23
CA VAL A 109 -14.89 -6.19 7.57
C VAL A 109 -15.00 -6.24 6.05
N GLU A 110 -15.17 -5.08 5.41
CA GLU A 110 -15.03 -4.99 3.95
C GLU A 110 -13.55 -5.09 3.55
N VAL A 111 -13.27 -6.01 2.63
CA VAL A 111 -11.94 -6.23 2.05
C VAL A 111 -11.97 -5.90 0.57
N LYS A 112 -11.03 -5.07 0.12
CA LYS A 112 -10.79 -4.80 -1.30
C LYS A 112 -9.56 -5.54 -1.79
N ALA A 113 -9.71 -6.30 -2.88
CA ALA A 113 -8.62 -7.10 -3.43
C ALA A 113 -8.70 -7.23 -4.96
N PHE A 114 -7.57 -7.48 -5.60
CA PHE A 114 -7.55 -7.85 -7.01
C PHE A 114 -7.82 -9.34 -7.20
N GLU A 115 -8.67 -9.68 -8.17
CA GLU A 115 -8.76 -11.04 -8.72
C GLU A 115 -7.57 -11.34 -9.64
N LYS A 116 -7.03 -10.31 -10.29
CA LYS A 116 -5.85 -10.39 -11.16
C LYS A 116 -4.54 -10.16 -10.40
N ARG A 117 -3.40 -10.30 -11.09
CA ARG A 117 -2.10 -9.87 -10.57
C ARG A 117 -2.09 -8.36 -10.33
N SER A 118 -1.34 -7.95 -9.33
CA SER A 118 -1.09 -6.54 -9.02
C SER A 118 0.08 -6.03 -9.85
N SER A 119 -0.08 -4.86 -10.44
CA SER A 119 0.97 -4.12 -11.12
C SER A 119 1.55 -3.06 -10.17
N TYR A 120 2.82 -3.26 -9.82
CA TYR A 120 3.63 -2.32 -9.05
C TYR A 120 4.45 -1.37 -9.95
N VAL A 121 4.20 -1.38 -11.27
CA VAL A 121 4.94 -0.55 -12.22
C VAL A 121 4.70 0.94 -11.92
N GLY A 122 5.79 1.68 -11.70
CA GLY A 122 5.74 3.13 -11.47
C GLY A 122 5.16 3.57 -10.13
N ILE A 123 4.97 2.65 -9.16
CA ILE A 123 4.44 3.03 -7.83
C ILE A 123 5.35 3.97 -7.06
N TYR A 124 6.67 3.94 -7.33
CA TYR A 124 7.67 4.83 -6.76
C TYR A 124 8.06 5.98 -7.71
N GLY A 125 7.18 6.29 -8.67
CA GLY A 125 7.43 7.27 -9.72
C GLY A 125 7.87 6.64 -11.03
N THR A 126 7.44 7.25 -12.13
CA THR A 126 7.96 6.95 -13.47
C THR A 126 9.33 7.61 -13.66
N THR A 127 10.09 7.17 -14.67
CA THR A 127 11.37 7.79 -15.03
C THR A 127 11.25 9.31 -15.22
N GLN A 128 10.17 9.76 -15.85
CA GLN A 128 9.93 11.19 -16.08
C GLN A 128 9.67 11.94 -14.77
N GLU A 129 8.77 11.42 -13.92
CA GLU A 129 8.46 12.08 -12.65
C GLU A 129 9.63 12.07 -11.68
N ILE A 130 10.49 11.04 -11.72
CA ILE A 130 11.73 11.00 -10.95
C ILE A 130 12.68 12.11 -11.40
N LYS A 131 12.81 12.34 -12.71
CA LYS A 131 13.62 13.45 -13.25
C LYS A 131 13.07 14.80 -12.79
N GLU A 132 11.77 15.00 -12.88
CA GLU A 132 11.10 16.22 -12.40
C GLU A 132 11.29 16.41 -10.89
N ALA A 133 11.18 15.33 -10.11
CA ALA A 133 11.34 15.38 -8.66
C ALA A 133 12.75 15.79 -8.23
N LYS A 134 13.79 15.51 -9.03
CA LYS A 134 15.16 16.03 -8.77
C LYS A 134 15.22 17.55 -8.89
N GLU A 135 14.50 18.11 -9.87
CA GLU A 135 14.49 19.56 -10.13
C GLU A 135 13.63 20.36 -9.12
N TYR A 136 12.69 19.72 -8.42
CA TYR A 136 11.89 20.38 -7.38
C TYR A 136 12.74 21.04 -6.29
N GLY A 137 13.98 20.58 -6.06
CA GLY A 137 14.90 21.19 -5.10
C GLY A 137 15.04 22.70 -5.32
N LYS A 138 15.16 23.15 -6.59
CA LYS A 138 15.31 24.57 -6.93
C LYS A 138 14.08 25.39 -6.55
N VAL A 139 12.89 24.86 -6.81
CA VAL A 139 11.61 25.50 -6.49
C VAL A 139 11.41 25.56 -4.97
N ILE A 140 11.73 24.47 -4.27
CA ILE A 140 11.63 24.37 -2.82
C ILE A 140 12.57 25.34 -2.12
N GLU A 141 13.84 25.38 -2.55
CA GLU A 141 14.87 26.26 -1.99
C GLU A 141 14.52 27.74 -2.21
N LYS A 142 14.06 28.10 -3.40
CA LYS A 142 13.59 29.46 -3.71
C LYS A 142 12.46 29.89 -2.78
N TYR A 143 11.40 29.10 -2.68
CA TYR A 143 10.25 29.44 -1.83
C TYR A 143 10.62 29.51 -0.34
N GLU A 144 11.44 28.58 0.17
CA GLU A 144 11.88 28.62 1.58
C GLU A 144 12.80 29.83 1.85
N ALA A 145 13.61 30.26 0.88
CA ALA A 145 14.40 31.49 1.00
C ALA A 145 13.52 32.74 1.03
N GLU A 146 12.57 32.86 0.11
CA GLU A 146 11.58 33.97 0.08
C GLU A 146 10.79 34.03 1.39
N ARG A 147 10.39 32.87 1.92
CA ARG A 147 9.67 32.76 3.19
C ARG A 147 10.53 33.17 4.39
N LYS A 148 11.82 32.86 4.38
CA LYS A 148 12.77 33.34 5.42
C LYS A 148 12.90 34.86 5.39
N VAL A 149 13.02 35.45 4.20
CA VAL A 149 13.07 36.92 4.03
C VAL A 149 11.77 37.54 4.55
N TYR A 150 10.62 36.99 4.17
CA TYR A 150 9.32 37.45 4.65
C TYR A 150 9.22 37.44 6.19
N ASN A 151 9.56 36.33 6.82
CA ASN A 151 9.51 36.20 8.29
C ASN A 151 10.48 37.16 9.00
N TYR A 152 11.64 37.42 8.40
CA TYR A 152 12.63 38.35 8.92
C TYR A 152 12.17 39.81 8.84
N GLU A 153 11.56 40.22 7.73
CA GLU A 153 11.01 41.57 7.59
C GLU A 153 9.78 41.79 8.49
N LEU A 154 8.94 40.77 8.64
CA LEU A 154 7.81 40.82 9.59
C LEU A 154 8.30 40.99 11.03
N SER A 155 9.40 40.33 11.43
CA SER A 155 9.96 40.46 12.77
C SER A 155 10.60 41.84 13.04
N LYS A 156 10.99 42.56 11.98
CA LYS A 156 11.39 43.97 12.04
C LYS A 156 10.22 44.95 12.12
N GLY A 157 8.98 44.47 12.09
CA GLY A 157 7.77 45.29 12.16
C GLY A 157 7.29 45.82 10.81
N ASN A 158 7.82 45.32 9.69
CA ASN A 158 7.31 45.68 8.37
C ASN A 158 5.95 44.99 8.12
N LYS A 159 4.87 45.76 8.23
CA LYS A 159 3.49 45.28 8.02
C LYS A 159 3.04 45.28 6.56
N ASN A 160 3.82 45.89 5.66
CA ASN A 160 3.47 46.05 4.25
C ASN A 160 4.08 44.95 3.36
N ILE A 161 4.86 44.02 3.94
CA ILE A 161 5.43 42.92 3.19
C ILE A 161 4.38 41.83 2.91
N THR A 162 4.38 41.33 1.67
CA THR A 162 3.48 40.27 1.24
C THR A 162 4.12 38.89 1.42
N PRO A 163 3.34 37.87 1.85
CA PRO A 163 3.84 36.51 1.92
C PRO A 163 4.12 35.99 0.50
N PRO A 164 5.19 35.19 0.31
CA PRO A 164 5.45 34.57 -0.98
C PRO A 164 4.35 33.56 -1.33
N GLU A 165 4.07 33.42 -2.61
CA GLU A 165 3.09 32.46 -3.11
C GLU A 165 3.62 31.04 -2.96
N LYS A 166 2.89 30.19 -2.23
CA LYS A 166 3.24 28.77 -2.08
C LYS A 166 3.11 28.08 -3.44
N PRO A 167 4.16 27.42 -3.96
CA PRO A 167 4.06 26.70 -5.22
C PRO A 167 2.92 25.68 -5.20
N LYS A 168 2.25 25.51 -6.34
CA LYS A 168 1.24 24.46 -6.50
C LYS A 168 1.86 23.10 -6.20
N ASP A 169 1.16 22.26 -5.44
CA ASP A 169 1.60 20.92 -5.04
C ASP A 169 2.92 20.88 -4.25
N TYR A 170 3.33 21.99 -3.62
CA TYR A 170 4.60 22.13 -2.91
C TYR A 170 4.87 20.99 -1.90
N ASP A 171 3.85 20.56 -1.15
CA ASP A 171 4.05 19.49 -0.15
C ASP A 171 4.37 18.14 -0.82
N VAL A 172 3.73 17.86 -1.96
CA VAL A 172 4.03 16.69 -2.80
C VAL A 172 5.42 16.82 -3.41
N MET A 173 5.78 18.00 -3.92
CA MET A 173 7.11 18.27 -4.47
C MET A 173 8.20 18.01 -3.43
N LYS A 174 8.02 18.54 -2.21
CA LYS A 174 8.95 18.36 -1.09
C LYS A 174 9.11 16.90 -0.71
N LYS A 175 8.00 16.17 -0.59
CA LYS A 175 7.99 14.73 -0.30
C LYS A 175 8.74 13.93 -1.37
N ARG A 176 8.42 14.16 -2.66
CA ARG A 176 9.04 13.44 -3.79
C ARG A 176 10.51 13.77 -3.99
N ASN A 177 10.92 15.04 -3.80
CA ASN A 177 12.34 15.42 -3.85
C ASN A 177 13.14 14.71 -2.76
N MET A 178 12.58 14.62 -1.55
CA MET A 178 13.19 13.89 -0.44
C MET A 178 13.26 12.39 -0.74
N ASP A 179 12.19 11.78 -1.25
CA ASP A 179 12.17 10.36 -1.61
C ASP A 179 13.30 10.02 -2.59
N VAL A 180 13.46 10.81 -3.65
CA VAL A 180 14.50 10.58 -4.66
C VAL A 180 15.91 10.75 -4.06
N LYS A 181 16.14 11.79 -3.25
CA LYS A 181 17.43 12.00 -2.58
C LYS A 181 17.79 10.84 -1.65
N THR A 182 16.85 10.41 -0.80
CA THR A 182 17.06 9.29 0.13
C THR A 182 17.27 7.98 -0.60
N ARG A 183 16.49 7.71 -1.65
CA ARG A 183 16.69 6.52 -2.49
C ARG A 183 18.08 6.46 -3.10
N ASP A 184 18.51 7.56 -3.72
CA ASP A 184 19.80 7.64 -4.41
C ASP A 184 20.99 7.56 -3.40
N LEU A 185 20.76 7.87 -2.11
CA LEU A 185 21.72 7.62 -1.01
C LEU A 185 21.71 6.15 -0.58
N ASN A 186 20.51 5.59 -0.32
CA ASN A 186 20.32 4.21 0.11
C ASN A 186 20.87 3.19 -0.91
N GLU A 187 20.76 3.49 -2.21
CA GLU A 187 21.34 2.68 -3.28
C GLU A 187 22.87 2.59 -3.20
N LYS A 188 23.55 3.64 -2.73
CA LYS A 188 25.01 3.67 -2.58
C LYS A 188 25.48 3.01 -1.30
N ASP A 189 24.75 3.23 -0.21
CA ASP A 189 25.15 2.82 1.13
C ASP A 189 24.61 1.44 1.52
N GLY A 190 23.88 0.77 0.61
CA GLY A 190 23.38 -0.60 0.80
C GLY A 190 22.34 -0.74 1.92
N GLY A 191 21.66 0.34 2.30
CA GLY A 191 20.75 0.35 3.45
C GLY A 191 19.52 1.25 3.24
N GLY A 192 18.42 0.90 3.89
CA GLY A 192 17.20 1.73 3.98
C GLY A 192 16.13 1.47 2.90
N PRO A 193 14.90 1.99 3.10
CA PRO A 193 13.79 1.78 2.16
C PRO A 193 14.01 2.52 0.85
N ILE A 194 13.58 1.93 -0.28
CA ILE A 194 13.62 2.55 -1.61
C ILE A 194 12.85 3.88 -1.65
N ALA A 195 11.78 4.02 -0.86
CA ALA A 195 11.02 5.26 -0.75
C ALA A 195 10.63 5.49 0.72
N PRO A 196 11.29 6.43 1.44
CA PRO A 196 11.07 6.63 2.86
C PRO A 196 9.65 7.10 3.18
N ASN A 197 9.00 7.81 2.26
CA ASN A 197 7.64 8.29 2.46
C ASN A 197 6.57 7.42 1.77
N GLY A 198 6.92 6.18 1.39
CA GLY A 198 6.03 5.20 0.77
C GLY A 198 5.89 5.37 -0.74
N PHE A 199 4.76 4.94 -1.29
CA PHE A 199 4.48 4.97 -2.73
C PHE A 199 3.94 6.35 -3.19
N TRP A 200 4.19 6.67 -4.45
CA TRP A 200 3.67 7.87 -5.12
C TRP A 200 2.28 7.65 -5.71
N ARG A 201 1.92 6.40 -5.99
CA ARG A 201 0.59 5.96 -6.42
C ARG A 201 0.34 4.52 -5.97
N LEU A 202 -0.93 4.16 -5.82
CA LEU A 202 -1.34 2.81 -5.45
C LEU A 202 -1.13 1.83 -6.62
N PRO A 203 -0.87 0.53 -6.33
CA PRO A 203 -0.83 -0.52 -7.34
C PRO A 203 -2.13 -0.58 -8.14
N LYS A 204 -2.01 -1.02 -9.39
CA LYS A 204 -3.13 -1.19 -10.32
C LYS A 204 -3.31 -2.65 -10.66
N THR A 205 -4.41 -2.96 -11.32
CA THR A 205 -4.63 -4.27 -11.91
C THR A 205 -3.62 -4.54 -13.02
N GLY A 206 -3.04 -5.74 -13.04
CA GLY A 206 -2.22 -6.25 -14.11
C GLY A 206 -3.05 -6.97 -15.18
N ASN A 207 -2.38 -7.36 -16.26
CA ASN A 207 -3.06 -7.92 -17.43
C ASN A 207 -3.47 -9.40 -17.26
N THR A 208 -2.96 -10.12 -16.27
CA THR A 208 -3.15 -11.57 -16.11
C THR A 208 -3.61 -11.96 -14.69
N PRO A 209 -4.26 -13.11 -14.52
CA PRO A 209 -4.83 -13.96 -15.59
C PRO A 209 -5.96 -13.26 -16.35
N THR A 210 -6.26 -13.69 -17.58
CA THR A 210 -7.38 -13.12 -18.37
C THR A 210 -8.73 -13.64 -17.87
N GLY A 211 -9.83 -13.01 -18.29
CA GLY A 211 -11.19 -13.45 -17.95
C GLY A 211 -11.67 -13.11 -16.52
N LEU A 212 -10.83 -12.49 -15.69
CA LEU A 212 -11.19 -11.98 -14.35
C LEU A 212 -11.46 -10.49 -14.36
N LYS A 213 -12.10 -10.00 -13.29
CA LYS A 213 -12.48 -8.58 -13.16
C LYS A 213 -11.26 -7.67 -13.03
N GLU A 214 -11.37 -6.51 -13.64
CA GLU A 214 -10.42 -5.40 -13.44
C GLU A 214 -10.74 -4.63 -12.16
N ASP A 215 -9.73 -3.98 -11.60
CA ASP A 215 -9.79 -3.14 -10.40
C ASP A 215 -10.08 -3.91 -9.11
N LEU A 216 -9.97 -3.20 -7.99
CA LEU A 216 -10.21 -3.76 -6.66
C LEU A 216 -11.68 -4.18 -6.53
N GLN A 217 -11.90 -5.48 -6.36
CA GLN A 217 -13.21 -6.04 -6.07
C GLN A 217 -13.49 -5.94 -4.57
N SER A 218 -14.76 -5.73 -4.22
CA SER A 218 -15.19 -5.64 -2.82
C SER A 218 -15.73 -6.98 -2.33
N TYR A 219 -15.14 -7.47 -1.25
CA TYR A 219 -15.53 -8.68 -0.53
C TYR A 219 -16.08 -8.25 0.81
N ARG A 220 -17.31 -8.66 1.10
CA ARG A 220 -18.01 -8.35 2.35
C ARG A 220 -18.33 -9.64 3.08
N PRO A 221 -18.45 -9.61 4.41
CA PRO A 221 -18.96 -10.74 5.18
C PRO A 221 -20.23 -11.28 4.53
N VAL A 222 -20.33 -12.61 4.45
CA VAL A 222 -21.49 -13.26 3.82
C VAL A 222 -22.79 -12.86 4.53
N GLU A 223 -22.74 -12.67 5.84
CA GLU A 223 -23.87 -12.20 6.66
C GLU A 223 -24.34 -10.77 6.36
N TRP A 224 -23.51 -9.93 5.73
CA TRP A 224 -23.92 -8.57 5.33
C TRP A 224 -24.79 -8.54 4.07
N LYS A 225 -24.97 -9.69 3.40
CA LYS A 225 -25.73 -9.79 2.13
C LYS A 225 -27.23 -10.04 2.35
N ALA A 226 -27.76 -9.69 3.52
CA ALA A 226 -29.18 -9.77 3.87
C ALA A 226 -30.06 -8.83 3.03
#